data_AF-A0A9N9TM39-F1
#
_entry.id   AF-A0A9N9TM39-F1
#
_cell.length_a   1.000
_cell.length_b   1.000
_cell.length_c   1.000
_cell.angle_alpha   90.00
_cell.angle_beta   90.00
_cell.angle_gamma   90.00
#
_symmetry.space_group_name_H-M   'P 1'
#
loop_
_entity.id
_entity.type
_entity.pdbx_description
1 polymer ?
#
loop_
_entity_poly.entity_id
_entity_poly.type
_entity_poly.pdbx_seq_one_letter_code
_entity_poly.pdbx_strand_id
1 'polypeptide(L)'
;MKCTLLLAVFCLATNIIYASATDTCDNCMTIVDLAVDVLSIGISDEQITAMGDFACKMFPFYVRPMCPLFYNVIYSIVYDMLMVQQISSTELCSISLLCPASTFCQENKGYYKFPLTDVICEKIENGEL
;
A
#
# COMPACT_ATOMS: atom_id res chain seq x y z
N MET A 1 -13.38 1.79 -30.02
CA MET A 1 -12.71 0.63 -29.36
C MET A 1 -12.02 1.08 -28.07
N LYS A 2 -12.77 1.45 -27.01
CA LYS A 2 -12.23 1.96 -25.73
C LYS A 2 -12.80 1.24 -24.48
N CYS A 3 -13.47 0.10 -24.66
CA CYS A 3 -14.15 -0.61 -23.56
C CYS A 3 -13.29 -1.66 -22.84
N THR A 4 -12.10 -2.01 -23.35
CA THR A 4 -11.32 -3.13 -22.78
C THR A 4 -10.50 -2.74 -21.53
N LEU A 5 -10.08 -1.47 -21.40
CA LEU A 5 -9.22 -1.03 -20.29
C LEU A 5 -10.01 -0.84 -18.98
N LEU A 6 -11.20 -0.25 -19.06
CA LEU A 6 -12.08 0.01 -17.91
C LEU A 6 -12.61 -1.29 -17.28
N LEU A 7 -12.90 -2.30 -18.11
CA LEU A 7 -13.26 -3.64 -17.63
C LEU A 7 -12.10 -4.35 -16.95
N ALA A 8 -10.85 -4.17 -17.42
CA ALA A 8 -9.68 -4.74 -16.75
C ALA A 8 -9.44 -4.11 -15.37
N VAL A 9 -9.56 -2.79 -15.24
CA VAL A 9 -9.43 -2.09 -13.95
C VAL A 9 -10.54 -2.49 -12.97
N PHE A 10 -11.79 -2.60 -13.45
CA PHE A 10 -12.90 -3.09 -12.62
C PHE A 10 -12.72 -4.57 -12.24
N CYS A 11 -12.21 -5.40 -13.16
CA CYS A 11 -12.01 -6.83 -12.91
C CYS A 11 -10.86 -7.09 -11.91
N LEU A 12 -9.79 -6.29 -11.98
CA LEU A 12 -8.74 -6.25 -10.96
C LEU A 12 -9.33 -5.80 -9.61
N ALA A 13 -10.15 -4.74 -9.60
CA ALA A 13 -10.79 -4.25 -8.37
C ALA A 13 -11.73 -5.27 -7.72
N THR A 14 -12.39 -6.16 -8.48
CA THR A 14 -13.26 -7.21 -7.92
C THR A 14 -12.51 -8.40 -7.33
N ASN A 15 -11.29 -8.71 -7.78
CA ASN A 15 -10.48 -9.79 -7.20
C ASN A 15 -9.73 -9.35 -5.92
N ILE A 16 -9.54 -8.05 -5.69
CA ILE A 16 -8.91 -7.52 -4.47
C ILE A 16 -9.81 -7.71 -3.23
N ILE A 17 -11.11 -7.94 -3.41
CA ILE A 17 -12.08 -8.03 -2.32
C ILE A 17 -12.15 -9.45 -1.71
N TYR A 18 -11.59 -10.47 -2.38
CA TYR A 18 -11.67 -11.88 -1.95
C TYR A 18 -10.32 -12.48 -1.53
N ALA A 19 -9.40 -11.69 -1.01
CA ALA A 19 -8.12 -12.21 -0.51
C ALA A 19 -8.30 -12.91 0.84
N SER A 20 -8.10 -14.23 0.86
CA SER A 20 -7.95 -15.01 2.08
C SER A 20 -6.59 -14.72 2.72
N ALA A 21 -6.43 -14.95 4.03
CA ALA A 21 -5.22 -14.56 4.79
C ALA A 21 -3.90 -15.21 4.32
N THR A 22 -3.94 -16.21 3.42
CA THR A 22 -2.75 -16.76 2.75
C THR A 22 -2.34 -15.97 1.51
N ASP A 23 -3.26 -15.19 0.93
CA ASP A 23 -3.04 -14.40 -0.28
C ASP A 23 -2.74 -12.93 0.04
N THR A 24 -2.94 -12.48 1.28
CA THR A 24 -2.83 -11.06 1.66
C THR A 24 -1.40 -10.52 1.60
N CYS A 25 -0.39 -11.33 1.95
CA CYS A 25 1.01 -10.93 1.86
C CYS A 25 1.47 -10.81 0.39
N ASP A 26 1.23 -11.86 -0.40
CA ASP A 26 1.60 -11.89 -1.82
C ASP A 26 0.87 -10.80 -2.63
N ASN A 27 -0.42 -10.57 -2.34
CA ASN A 27 -1.18 -9.49 -2.94
C ASN A 27 -0.62 -8.12 -2.53
N CYS A 28 -0.24 -7.94 -1.27
CA CYS A 28 0.39 -6.70 -0.84
C CYS A 28 1.70 -6.46 -1.61
N MET A 29 2.59 -7.45 -1.65
CA MET A 29 3.88 -7.30 -2.34
C MET A 29 3.67 -6.99 -3.82
N THR A 30 2.75 -7.70 -4.48
CA THR A 30 2.39 -7.46 -5.88
C THR A 30 1.88 -6.04 -6.11
N ILE A 31 1.03 -5.52 -5.22
CA ILE A 31 0.49 -4.15 -5.33
C ILE A 31 1.62 -3.12 -5.13
N VAL A 32 2.53 -3.37 -4.18
CA VAL A 32 3.66 -2.46 -3.91
C VAL A 32 4.64 -2.45 -5.06
N ASP A 33 5.00 -3.61 -5.61
CA ASP A 33 5.89 -3.71 -6.77
C ASP A 33 5.30 -3.00 -7.99
N LEU A 34 3.99 -3.17 -8.23
CA LEU A 34 3.29 -2.44 -9.28
C LEU A 34 3.33 -0.92 -9.04
N ALA A 35 3.22 -0.47 -7.80
CA ALA A 35 3.34 0.95 -7.47
C ALA A 35 4.74 1.49 -7.75
N VAL A 36 5.80 0.72 -7.41
CA VAL A 36 7.20 1.07 -7.74
C VAL A 36 7.39 1.21 -9.25
N ASP A 37 6.89 0.26 -10.03
CA ASP A 37 6.98 0.29 -11.50
C ASP A 37 6.29 1.55 -12.07
N VAL A 38 5.08 1.83 -11.61
CA VAL A 38 4.29 2.99 -12.06
C VAL A 38 5.00 4.31 -11.72
N LEU A 39 5.54 4.42 -10.50
CA LEU A 39 6.28 5.60 -10.05
C LEU A 39 7.61 5.77 -10.82
N SER A 40 8.27 4.67 -11.17
CA SER A 40 9.53 4.68 -11.91
C SER A 40 9.41 5.11 -13.37
N ILE A 41 8.21 5.01 -13.97
CA ILE A 41 7.94 5.47 -15.34
C ILE A 41 7.93 7.01 -15.44
N GLY A 42 8.02 7.72 -14.31
CA GLY A 42 8.10 9.19 -14.28
C GLY A 42 6.76 9.87 -14.52
N ILE A 43 5.66 9.23 -14.10
CA ILE A 43 4.34 9.87 -14.05
C ILE A 43 4.41 11.05 -13.08
N SER A 44 3.84 12.20 -13.46
CA SER A 44 3.88 13.38 -12.58
C SER A 44 2.93 13.23 -11.39
N ASP A 45 3.25 13.89 -10.28
CA ASP A 45 2.37 13.95 -9.10
C ASP A 45 0.95 14.44 -9.45
N GLU A 46 0.83 15.34 -10.41
CA GLU A 46 -0.46 15.85 -10.90
C GLU A 46 -1.29 14.75 -11.58
N GLN A 47 -0.65 13.91 -12.40
CA GLN A 47 -1.30 12.77 -13.05
C GLN A 47 -1.73 11.72 -12.03
N ILE A 48 -0.89 11.44 -11.04
CA ILE A 48 -1.19 10.50 -9.96
C ILE A 48 -2.35 11.02 -9.10
N THR A 49 -2.33 12.31 -8.76
CA THR A 49 -3.42 12.98 -8.03
C THR A 49 -4.72 12.92 -8.81
N ALA A 50 -4.70 13.18 -10.12
CA ALA A 50 -5.90 13.10 -10.96
C ALA A 50 -6.49 11.69 -11.03
N MET A 51 -5.65 10.64 -11.04
CA MET A 51 -6.08 9.25 -10.96
C MET A 51 -6.70 8.92 -9.60
N GLY A 52 -6.08 9.39 -8.50
CA GLY A 52 -6.61 9.27 -7.15
C GLY A 52 -7.98 9.95 -6.99
N ASP A 53 -8.11 11.18 -7.47
CA ASP A 53 -9.37 11.93 -7.46
C ASP A 53 -10.46 11.24 -8.29
N PHE A 54 -10.09 10.66 -9.43
CA PHE A 54 -11.02 9.87 -10.24
C PHE A 54 -11.49 8.61 -9.48
N ALA A 55 -10.57 7.88 -8.85
CA ALA A 55 -10.92 6.75 -8.01
C ALA A 55 -11.82 7.16 -6.83
N CYS A 56 -11.54 8.30 -6.18
CA CYS A 56 -12.36 8.83 -5.11
C CYS A 56 -13.81 9.14 -5.52
N LYS A 57 -14.04 9.55 -6.77
CA LYS A 57 -15.40 9.77 -7.30
C LYS A 57 -16.20 8.48 -7.46
N MET A 58 -15.53 7.34 -7.61
CA MET A 58 -16.17 6.02 -7.71
C MET A 58 -16.67 5.50 -6.37
N PHE A 59 -16.14 6.03 -5.26
CA PHE A 59 -16.63 5.67 -3.93
C PHE A 59 -18.06 6.17 -3.66
N PRO A 60 -18.80 5.45 -2.80
CA PRO A 60 -20.11 5.87 -2.32
C PRO A 60 -20.09 7.26 -1.67
N PHE A 61 -21.25 7.93 -1.64
CA PHE A 61 -21.38 9.31 -1.19
C PHE A 61 -20.83 9.57 0.23
N TYR A 62 -20.89 8.57 1.11
CA TYR A 62 -20.45 8.68 2.50
C TYR A 62 -18.91 8.59 2.67
N VAL A 63 -18.19 7.98 1.73
CA VAL A 63 -16.71 7.87 1.75
C VAL A 63 -16.06 8.94 0.89
N ARG A 64 -16.73 9.36 -0.20
CA ARG A 64 -16.22 10.30 -1.21
C ARG A 64 -15.59 11.58 -0.63
N PRO A 65 -16.12 12.25 0.41
CA PRO A 65 -15.51 13.45 0.98
C PRO A 65 -14.21 13.17 1.73
N MET A 66 -14.07 11.97 2.31
CA MET A 66 -12.91 11.58 3.10
C MET A 66 -11.80 10.99 2.22
N CYS A 67 -12.16 10.36 1.10
CA CYS A 67 -11.21 9.70 0.21
C CYS A 67 -10.00 10.57 -0.19
N PRO A 68 -10.14 11.81 -0.72
CA PRO A 68 -8.99 12.60 -1.12
C PRO A 68 -8.10 13.03 0.07
N LEU A 69 -8.70 13.22 1.25
CA LEU A 69 -7.95 13.53 2.48
C LEU A 69 -7.05 12.36 2.90
N PHE A 70 -7.61 11.14 2.89
CA PHE A 70 -6.85 9.94 3.21
C PHE A 70 -5.84 9.61 2.11
N TYR A 71 -6.26 9.66 0.85
CA TYR A 71 -5.42 9.36 -0.30
C TYR A 71 -4.16 10.22 -0.32
N ASN A 72 -4.28 11.55 -0.18
CA ASN A 72 -3.11 12.43 -0.27
C ASN A 72 -2.09 12.17 0.85
N VAL A 73 -2.56 11.89 2.06
CA VAL A 73 -1.68 11.55 3.20
C VAL A 73 -0.99 10.20 2.97
N ILE A 74 -1.76 9.17 2.56
CA ILE A 74 -1.22 7.84 2.33
C ILE A 74 -0.27 7.82 1.13
N TYR A 75 -0.61 8.51 0.04
CA TYR A 75 0.26 8.65 -1.13
C TYR A 75 1.60 9.26 -0.75
N SER A 76 1.61 10.39 -0.03
CA SER A 76 2.86 11.04 0.38
C SER A 76 3.74 10.12 1.22
N ILE A 77 3.15 9.39 2.18
CA ILE A 77 3.89 8.48 3.05
C ILE A 77 4.47 7.32 2.24
N VAL A 78 3.66 6.69 1.38
CA VAL A 78 4.08 5.53 0.57
C VAL A 78 5.11 5.95 -0.48
N TYR A 79 4.94 7.11 -1.10
CA TYR A 79 5.91 7.67 -2.04
C TYR A 79 7.27 7.88 -1.36
N ASP A 80 7.30 8.52 -0.18
CA ASP A 80 8.54 8.74 0.56
C ASP A 80 9.19 7.41 0.97
N MET A 81 8.40 6.43 1.42
CA MET A 81 8.90 5.10 1.77
C MET A 81 9.53 4.39 0.56
N LEU A 82 8.85 4.37 -0.59
CA LEU A 82 9.32 3.63 -1.76
C LEU A 82 10.43 4.37 -2.52
N MET A 83 10.25 5.66 -2.78
CA MET A 83 11.12 6.42 -3.68
C MET A 83 12.29 7.09 -2.96
N VAL A 84 12.11 7.53 -1.71
CA VAL A 84 13.15 8.22 -0.95
C VAL A 84 13.91 7.26 -0.04
N GLN A 85 13.18 6.45 0.73
CA GLN A 85 13.77 5.52 1.70
C GLN A 85 14.13 4.16 1.09
N GLN A 86 13.65 3.88 -0.13
CA GLN A 86 13.93 2.63 -0.85
C GLN A 86 13.52 1.38 -0.05
N ILE A 87 12.40 1.48 0.68
CA ILE A 87 11.82 0.36 1.42
C ILE A 87 11.35 -0.70 0.42
N SER A 88 11.69 -1.97 0.68
CA SER A 88 11.24 -3.09 -0.15
C SER A 88 9.75 -3.38 0.01
N SER A 89 9.13 -4.05 -0.97
CA SER A 89 7.74 -4.49 -0.88
C SER A 89 7.48 -5.40 0.31
N THR A 90 8.39 -6.33 0.60
CA THR A 90 8.34 -7.20 1.78
C THR A 90 8.34 -6.39 3.08
N GLU A 91 9.21 -5.39 3.22
CA GLU A 91 9.25 -4.55 4.43
C GLU A 91 7.98 -3.70 4.58
N LEU A 92 7.53 -3.02 3.51
CA LEU A 92 6.33 -2.18 3.56
C LEU A 92 5.08 -3.00 3.91
N CYS A 93 4.96 -4.19 3.35
CA CYS A 93 3.86 -5.11 3.63
C CYS A 93 3.93 -5.71 5.03
N SER A 94 5.13 -5.85 5.60
CA SER A 94 5.30 -6.29 6.98
C SER A 94 4.99 -5.18 7.99
N ILE A 95 5.39 -3.93 7.70
CA ILE A 95 4.99 -2.74 8.50
C ILE A 95 3.46 -2.61 8.52
N SER A 96 2.81 -2.93 7.40
CA SER A 96 1.36 -2.92 7.25
C SER A 96 0.66 -4.13 7.88
N LEU A 97 1.41 -5.05 8.50
CA LEU A 97 0.93 -6.31 9.09
C LEU A 97 0.21 -7.23 8.10
N LEU A 98 0.46 -7.06 6.79
CA LEU A 98 -0.09 -7.91 5.73
C LEU A 98 0.82 -9.10 5.42
N CYS A 99 2.10 -8.99 5.78
CA CYS A 99 3.07 -10.08 5.77
C CYS A 99 3.50 -10.46 7.19
N PRO A 100 3.89 -11.73 7.44
CA PRO A 100 4.37 -12.16 8.74
C PRO A 100 5.52 -11.28 9.22
N ALA A 101 5.36 -10.67 10.38
CA ALA A 101 6.33 -9.72 10.92
C ALA A 101 7.64 -10.38 11.44
N SER A 102 7.73 -11.72 11.39
CA SER A 102 8.97 -12.46 11.67
C SER A 102 10.11 -12.14 10.68
N THR A 103 9.82 -11.58 9.51
CA THR A 103 10.84 -11.04 8.59
C THR A 103 11.22 -9.59 8.92
N PHE A 104 10.31 -8.81 9.51
CA PHE A 104 10.49 -7.39 9.80
C PHE A 104 11.31 -7.13 11.08
N CYS A 105 11.02 -7.83 12.17
CA CYS A 105 11.71 -7.64 13.44
C CYS A 105 13.08 -8.36 13.52
N GLN A 106 13.42 -9.18 12.52
CA GLN A 106 14.68 -9.94 12.51
C GLN A 106 15.84 -9.22 11.80
N GLU A 107 15.59 -8.36 10.80
CA GLU A 107 16.68 -7.71 10.05
C GLU A 107 16.86 -6.21 10.36
N ASN A 108 15.87 -5.53 10.97
CA ASN A 108 15.86 -4.06 11.05
C ASN A 108 15.71 -3.46 12.46
N LYS A 109 16.34 -4.04 13.49
CA LYS A 109 16.47 -3.38 14.81
C LYS A 109 17.25 -2.06 14.67
N GLY A 110 16.53 -0.94 14.59
CA GLY A 110 17.09 0.42 14.70
C GLY A 110 17.14 1.27 13.43
N TYR A 111 16.57 0.84 12.29
CA TYR A 111 16.66 1.59 11.03
C TYR A 111 15.45 2.51 10.75
N TYR A 112 14.27 2.17 11.27
CA TYR A 112 13.06 2.97 11.08
C TYR A 112 12.62 3.65 12.37
N LYS A 113 12.59 4.99 12.36
CA LYS A 113 12.06 5.81 13.47
C LYS A 113 10.54 5.96 13.34
N PHE A 114 9.82 4.86 13.22
CA PHE A 114 8.37 4.87 13.31
C PHE A 114 7.98 4.44 14.73
N PRO A 115 7.24 5.24 15.52
CA PRO A 115 6.89 4.87 16.89
C PRO A 115 6.05 3.58 16.97
N LEU A 116 5.44 3.16 15.87
CA LEU A 116 4.66 1.92 15.79
C LEU A 116 5.53 0.68 15.56
N THR A 117 6.72 0.80 14.94
CA THR A 117 7.56 -0.38 14.65
C THR A 117 8.13 -0.99 15.93
N ASP A 118 8.52 -0.14 16.88
CA ASP A 118 9.01 -0.60 18.20
C ASP A 118 7.90 -1.31 18.99
N VAL A 119 6.68 -0.75 18.98
CA VAL A 119 5.51 -1.35 19.67
C VAL A 119 5.07 -2.66 19.02
N ILE A 120 5.12 -2.75 17.68
CA ILE A 120 4.76 -3.98 16.95
C ILE A 120 5.78 -5.08 17.25
N CYS A 121 7.08 -4.78 17.19
CA CYS A 121 8.12 -5.77 17.48
C CYS A 121 8.10 -6.23 18.95
N GLU A 122 7.81 -5.34 19.90
CA GLU A 122 7.63 -5.71 21.31
C GLU A 122 6.47 -6.69 21.51
N LYS A 123 5.31 -6.44 20.86
CA LYS A 123 4.16 -7.34 20.94
C LYS A 123 4.41 -8.71 20.32
N ILE A 124 5.16 -8.77 19.23
CA ILE A 124 5.56 -10.03 18.58
C ILE A 124 6.52 -10.82 19.47
N GLU A 125 7.54 -10.15 20.03
CA GLU A 125 8.49 -10.77 20.95
C GLU A 125 7.79 -11.33 22.21
N ASN A 126 6.70 -10.68 22.64
CA ASN A 126 5.87 -11.10 23.77
C ASN A 126 4.76 -12.11 23.42
N GLY A 127 4.56 -12.46 22.13
CA GLY A 127 3.54 -13.40 21.68
C GLY A 127 2.09 -12.89 21.83
N GLU A 128 1.88 -11.58 21.76
CA GLU A 128 0.59 -10.91 21.97
C GLU A 128 -0.14 -10.56 20.67
N LEU A 129 0.39 -10.98 19.52
CA LEU A 129 -0.16 -10.80 18.18
C LEU A 129 -0.38 -12.13 17.46
#